data_AF-A0A3M9M7J2-F1
#
_entry.id   AF-A0A3M9M7J2-F1
#
_cell.length_a   1.000
_cell.length_b   1.000
_cell.length_c   1.000
_cell.angle_alpha   90.00
_cell.angle_beta   90.00
_cell.angle_gamma   90.00
#
_symmetry.space_group_name_H-M   'P 1'
#
loop_
_entity.id
_entity.type
_entity.pdbx_description
1 polymer ?
#
loop_
_entity_poly.entity_id
_entity_poly.type
_entity_poly.pdbx_seq_one_letter_code
_entity_poly.pdbx_strand_id
1 'polypeptide(L)'
;MSSPLPERAADTTAEQPWPVRTLSVKISDYVDKMSPLWVEGQIVQLNRRPGAPTAYVTLRDAEVDMSLSVTVHVNTLDAMGPGLQQGARVVVHAKPTFWTKRGTLHLDARQMRPVGVGELLARLEHLKQLLRSEGLFEPARKKGLPFLPRTVGLICGRASAAEKDVVENARRRWPATQFEIRQVAVQGQDTVPQVIEALAELDAAAHVDVIVITRGGGGFEDLLPFSNETLVRAVATARTPVVSAIGHDEDTPLLDFVADVRASTPTDAAKRIVPDLADELAGLAQLRHRGAAGLQRRLVVERRHLEQLRGRPVLVAPETMVATRRAAVEVLRDRSRSRMTHRLERAHDQVVHLRGQLRALSPLQTLERGYAVVRHTDGQVVTDVATVAPDELLRVTVATGDFAVTPVS
;
A
#
# COMPACT_ATOMS: atom_id res chain seq x y z
N MET A 1 47.75 -36.45 -86.89
CA MET A 1 48.02 -36.88 -85.51
C MET A 1 48.10 -35.63 -84.66
N SER A 2 47.13 -35.41 -83.78
CA SER A 2 47.13 -34.22 -82.90
C SER A 2 48.20 -34.45 -81.83
N SER A 3 49.21 -33.59 -81.75
CA SER A 3 50.23 -33.67 -80.69
C SER A 3 49.56 -33.72 -79.31
N PRO A 4 50.06 -34.56 -78.38
CA PRO A 4 49.55 -34.59 -77.02
C PRO A 4 49.67 -33.19 -76.40
N LEU A 5 48.61 -32.74 -75.73
CA LEU A 5 48.64 -31.48 -74.99
C LEU A 5 49.68 -31.60 -73.85
N PRO A 6 50.44 -30.52 -73.56
CA PRO A 6 51.39 -30.51 -72.44
C PRO A 6 50.72 -30.92 -71.13
N GLU A 7 51.40 -31.68 -70.25
CA GLU A 7 50.78 -32.17 -69.02
C GLU A 7 50.83 -31.17 -67.85
N ARG A 8 51.87 -30.33 -67.79
CA ARG A 8 52.09 -29.32 -66.74
C ARG A 8 52.09 -27.92 -67.32
N ALA A 9 51.72 -26.95 -66.48
CA ALA A 9 51.68 -25.54 -66.87
C ALA A 9 53.07 -24.99 -67.25
N ALA A 10 54.14 -25.56 -66.69
CA ALA A 10 55.51 -25.20 -67.02
C ALA A 10 55.95 -25.68 -68.42
N ASP A 11 55.24 -26.66 -69.00
CA ASP A 11 55.57 -27.28 -70.28
C ASP A 11 54.80 -26.62 -71.45
N THR A 12 53.93 -25.64 -71.17
CA THR A 12 53.20 -24.90 -72.21
C THR A 12 54.11 -23.85 -72.84
N THR A 13 54.18 -23.84 -74.17
CA THR A 13 54.85 -22.78 -74.94
C THR A 13 53.85 -22.06 -75.85
N ALA A 14 54.28 -20.98 -76.51
CA ALA A 14 53.43 -20.26 -77.45
C ALA A 14 52.97 -21.15 -78.64
N GLU A 15 53.79 -22.14 -79.00
CA GLU A 15 53.56 -23.09 -80.08
C GLU A 15 52.71 -24.30 -79.64
N GLN A 16 52.58 -24.54 -78.33
CA GLN A 16 51.76 -25.59 -77.73
C GLN A 16 50.96 -25.07 -76.52
N PRO A 17 49.99 -24.16 -76.73
CA PRO A 17 49.21 -23.60 -75.65
C PRO A 17 48.14 -24.56 -75.16
N TRP A 18 47.76 -24.44 -73.89
CA TRP A 18 46.55 -25.08 -73.39
C TRP A 18 45.30 -24.38 -73.91
N PRO A 19 44.31 -25.14 -74.40
CA PRO A 19 42.95 -24.63 -74.56
C PRO A 19 42.43 -24.10 -73.21
N VAL A 20 41.67 -23.01 -73.22
CA VAL A 20 41.09 -22.40 -72.00
C VAL A 20 40.32 -23.41 -71.15
N ARG A 21 39.64 -24.38 -71.79
CA ARG A 21 38.97 -25.50 -71.09
C ARG A 21 39.93 -26.33 -70.23
N THR A 22 41.14 -26.59 -70.70
CA THR A 22 42.16 -27.39 -70.00
C THR A 22 42.71 -26.62 -68.82
N LEU A 23 42.94 -25.31 -68.98
CA LEU A 23 43.35 -24.43 -67.89
C LEU A 23 42.27 -24.35 -66.80
N SER A 24 41.00 -24.14 -67.15
CA SER A 24 39.90 -24.07 -66.17
C SER A 24 39.75 -25.36 -65.36
N VAL A 25 39.91 -26.52 -65.98
CA VAL A 25 39.87 -27.83 -65.29
C VAL A 25 41.07 -27.96 -64.34
N LYS A 26 42.29 -27.64 -64.80
CA LYS A 26 43.49 -27.70 -63.95
C LYS A 26 43.42 -26.74 -62.74
N ILE A 27 42.81 -25.56 -62.90
CA ILE A 27 42.58 -24.63 -61.79
C ILE A 27 41.58 -25.22 -60.80
N SER A 28 40.48 -25.84 -61.29
CA SER A 28 39.53 -26.54 -60.41
C SER A 28 40.22 -27.66 -59.64
N ASP A 29 40.97 -28.52 -60.32
CA ASP A 29 41.69 -29.64 -59.69
C ASP A 29 42.70 -29.17 -58.63
N TYR A 30 43.33 -28.01 -58.84
CA TYR A 30 44.24 -27.41 -57.88
C TYR A 30 43.51 -26.84 -56.66
N VAL A 31 42.41 -26.12 -56.89
CA VAL A 31 41.58 -25.54 -55.83
C VAL A 31 40.90 -26.64 -55.01
N ASP A 32 40.42 -27.71 -55.64
CA ASP A 32 39.72 -28.82 -54.98
C ASP A 32 40.62 -29.65 -54.05
N LYS A 33 41.94 -29.60 -54.25
CA LYS A 33 42.95 -30.18 -53.35
C LYS A 33 43.12 -29.39 -52.05
N MET A 34 42.65 -28.14 -51.98
CA MET A 34 42.69 -27.38 -50.73
C MET A 34 41.75 -28.00 -49.69
N SER A 35 42.26 -28.10 -48.46
CA SER A 35 41.47 -28.58 -47.32
C SER A 35 40.43 -27.52 -46.92
N PRO A 36 39.30 -27.94 -46.30
CA PRO A 36 38.40 -27.00 -45.64
C PRO A 36 39.16 -26.12 -44.66
N LEU A 37 38.82 -24.84 -44.63
CA LEU A 37 39.55 -23.81 -43.89
C LEU A 37 38.59 -22.87 -43.16
N TRP A 38 39.12 -22.18 -42.16
CA TRP A 38 38.41 -21.14 -41.41
C TRP A 38 38.86 -19.76 -41.88
N VAL A 39 37.92 -18.90 -42.20
CA VAL A 39 38.15 -17.49 -42.62
C VAL A 39 37.25 -16.58 -41.82
N GLU A 40 37.82 -15.49 -41.32
CA GLU A 40 37.10 -14.37 -40.72
C GLU A 40 36.79 -13.32 -41.79
N GLY A 41 35.61 -12.69 -41.71
CA GLY A 41 35.27 -11.58 -42.57
C GLY A 41 33.97 -10.89 -42.16
N GLN A 42 33.77 -9.69 -42.68
CA GLN A 42 32.54 -8.93 -42.51
C GLN A 42 31.58 -9.18 -43.66
N ILE A 43 30.29 -9.39 -43.36
CA ILE A 43 29.26 -9.55 -44.37
C ILE A 43 28.98 -8.20 -45.03
N VAL A 44 29.40 -8.01 -46.28
CA VAL A 44 29.09 -6.78 -47.04
C VAL A 44 27.74 -6.89 -47.73
N GLN A 45 27.42 -8.08 -48.25
CA GLN A 45 26.18 -8.30 -48.97
C GLN A 45 25.64 -9.69 -48.63
N LEU A 46 24.35 -9.74 -48.32
CA LEU A 46 23.61 -10.98 -48.09
C LEU A 46 22.45 -11.04 -49.09
N ASN A 47 22.51 -12.00 -50.01
CA ASN A 47 21.53 -12.19 -51.07
C ASN A 47 20.79 -13.52 -50.86
N ARG A 48 19.57 -13.43 -50.31
CA ARG A 48 18.66 -14.57 -50.11
C ARG A 48 17.54 -14.50 -51.14
N ARG A 49 17.46 -15.50 -52.01
CA ARG A 49 16.34 -15.63 -52.97
C ARG A 49 15.20 -16.42 -52.32
N PRO A 50 13.94 -15.94 -52.37
CA PRO A 50 12.80 -16.70 -51.87
C PRO A 50 12.69 -18.06 -52.56
N GLY A 51 12.64 -19.15 -51.78
CA GLY A 51 12.53 -20.53 -52.28
C GLY A 51 13.82 -21.21 -52.73
N ALA A 52 14.99 -20.53 -52.69
CA ALA A 52 16.28 -21.16 -53.01
C ALA A 52 16.90 -21.85 -51.78
N PRO A 53 17.54 -23.03 -51.93
CA PRO A 53 18.16 -23.77 -50.81
C PRO A 53 19.50 -23.16 -50.33
N THR A 54 20.06 -22.22 -51.10
CA THR A 54 21.38 -21.60 -50.84
C THR A 54 21.28 -20.08 -50.91
N ALA A 55 21.93 -19.40 -49.97
CA ALA A 55 22.14 -17.96 -49.94
C ALA A 55 23.57 -17.62 -50.38
N TYR A 56 23.73 -16.44 -50.98
CA TYR A 56 25.02 -15.90 -51.39
C TYR A 56 25.43 -14.76 -50.48
N VAL A 57 26.61 -14.87 -49.89
CA VAL A 57 27.19 -13.90 -48.96
C VAL A 57 28.50 -13.40 -49.53
N THR A 58 28.73 -12.09 -49.53
CA THR A 58 30.04 -11.52 -49.83
C THR A 58 30.73 -11.18 -48.53
N LEU A 59 31.85 -11.85 -48.24
CA LEU A 59 32.71 -11.53 -47.12
C LEU A 59 33.80 -10.56 -47.58
N ARG A 60 34.09 -9.54 -46.77
CA ARG A 60 35.20 -8.63 -46.95
C ARG A 60 36.11 -8.66 -45.73
N ASP A 61 37.42 -8.53 -45.97
CA ASP A 61 38.39 -8.37 -44.91
C ASP A 61 38.21 -7.01 -44.20
N ALA A 62 38.56 -6.95 -42.91
CA ALA A 62 38.36 -5.75 -42.08
C ALA A 62 39.45 -4.68 -42.30
N GLU A 63 40.64 -5.08 -42.76
CA GLU A 63 41.81 -4.21 -42.89
C GLU A 63 42.14 -3.91 -44.35
N VAL A 64 41.85 -4.85 -45.26
CA VAL A 64 42.21 -4.74 -46.68
C VAL A 64 40.98 -4.87 -47.58
N ASP A 65 40.98 -4.19 -48.74
CA ASP A 65 39.89 -4.30 -49.74
C ASP A 65 39.96 -5.62 -50.53
N MET A 66 39.80 -6.73 -49.83
CA MET A 66 39.71 -8.07 -50.37
C MET A 66 38.34 -8.65 -50.06
N SER A 67 37.67 -9.20 -51.08
CA SER A 67 36.36 -9.81 -50.90
C SER A 67 36.28 -11.18 -51.57
N LEU A 68 35.54 -12.08 -50.93
CA LEU A 68 35.26 -13.42 -51.43
C LEU A 68 33.78 -13.72 -51.34
N SER A 69 33.26 -14.33 -52.40
CA SER A 69 31.89 -14.83 -52.42
C SER A 69 31.80 -16.17 -51.72
N VAL A 70 30.82 -16.30 -50.84
CA VAL A 70 30.55 -17.47 -50.02
C VAL A 70 29.13 -17.94 -50.29
N THR A 71 28.96 -19.23 -50.55
CA THR A 71 27.65 -19.86 -50.67
C THR A 71 27.37 -20.61 -49.37
N VAL A 72 26.17 -20.41 -48.80
CA VAL A 72 25.77 -21.03 -47.53
C VAL A 72 24.36 -21.59 -47.66
N HIS A 73 24.12 -22.78 -47.12
CA HIS A 73 22.77 -23.37 -47.08
C HIS A 73 21.84 -22.56 -46.18
N VAL A 74 20.61 -22.33 -46.64
CA VAL A 74 19.61 -21.52 -45.91
C VAL A 74 19.31 -22.10 -44.52
N ASN A 75 19.29 -23.42 -44.34
CA ASN A 75 19.10 -24.04 -43.03
C ASN A 75 20.25 -23.72 -42.04
N THR A 76 21.48 -23.64 -42.54
CA THR A 76 22.65 -23.26 -41.73
C THR A 76 22.59 -21.77 -41.38
N LEU A 77 22.07 -20.96 -42.31
CA LEU A 77 21.81 -19.54 -42.11
C LEU A 77 20.75 -19.28 -41.03
N ASP A 78 19.61 -19.97 -41.14
CA ASP A 78 18.46 -19.80 -40.25
C ASP A 78 18.75 -20.36 -38.83
N ALA A 79 19.61 -21.38 -38.71
CA ALA A 79 20.06 -21.93 -37.43
C ALA A 79 20.93 -20.96 -36.60
N MET A 80 21.48 -19.90 -37.22
CA MET A 80 22.32 -18.90 -36.54
C MET A 80 21.53 -17.77 -35.87
N GLY A 81 20.19 -17.76 -36.03
CA GLY A 81 19.31 -16.76 -35.44
C GLY A 81 19.24 -15.43 -36.21
N PRO A 82 18.38 -14.49 -35.77
CA PRO A 82 18.06 -13.25 -36.49
C PRO A 82 19.18 -12.19 -36.53
N GLY A 83 20.35 -12.45 -35.92
CA GLY A 83 21.45 -11.48 -35.79
C GLY A 83 22.36 -11.34 -37.02
N LEU A 84 22.13 -12.12 -38.09
CA LEU A 84 22.99 -12.08 -39.28
C LEU A 84 22.55 -10.99 -40.26
N GLN A 85 23.00 -9.76 -40.02
CA GLN A 85 22.75 -8.61 -40.88
C GLN A 85 23.99 -8.23 -41.70
N GLN A 86 23.80 -7.43 -42.75
CA GLN A 86 24.92 -6.78 -43.44
C GLN A 86 25.69 -5.93 -42.41
N GLY A 87 27.00 -6.12 -42.36
CA GLY A 87 27.89 -5.51 -41.37
C GLY A 87 28.35 -6.47 -40.26
N ALA A 88 27.76 -7.65 -40.10
CA ALA A 88 28.16 -8.60 -39.06
C ALA A 88 29.53 -9.24 -39.35
N ARG A 89 30.37 -9.37 -38.32
CA ARG A 89 31.63 -10.14 -38.38
C ARG A 89 31.38 -11.61 -38.09
N VAL A 90 31.90 -12.46 -38.96
CA VAL A 90 31.66 -13.90 -38.90
C VAL A 90 32.94 -14.68 -39.18
N VAL A 91 33.02 -15.85 -38.56
CA VAL A 91 34.02 -16.88 -38.86
C VAL A 91 33.32 -18.01 -39.58
N VAL A 92 33.83 -18.32 -40.77
CA VAL A 92 33.23 -19.27 -41.70
C VAL A 92 34.18 -20.43 -41.93
N HIS A 93 33.70 -21.64 -41.70
CA HIS A 93 34.33 -22.86 -42.15
C HIS A 93 33.84 -23.20 -43.56
N ALA A 94 34.72 -23.08 -44.54
CA ALA A 94 34.36 -23.27 -45.94
C ALA A 94 35.43 -24.04 -46.73
N LYS A 95 34.98 -24.67 -47.81
CA LYS A 95 35.87 -25.26 -48.81
C LYS A 95 35.93 -24.35 -50.05
N PRO A 96 37.12 -23.92 -50.50
CA PRO A 96 37.24 -23.20 -51.76
C PRO A 96 36.85 -24.07 -52.96
N THR A 97 36.08 -23.50 -53.88
CA THR A 97 35.57 -24.16 -55.08
C THR A 97 35.69 -23.21 -56.28
N PHE A 98 36.09 -23.74 -57.44
CA PHE A 98 36.30 -22.94 -58.65
C PHE A 98 35.20 -23.21 -59.69
N TRP A 99 34.50 -22.17 -60.14
CA TRP A 99 33.43 -22.32 -61.12
C TRP A 99 34.00 -22.27 -62.55
N THR A 100 34.18 -23.43 -63.17
CA THR A 100 34.86 -23.59 -64.47
C THR A 100 34.22 -22.83 -65.64
N LYS A 101 32.90 -22.56 -65.63
CA LYS A 101 32.21 -21.83 -66.71
C LYS A 101 32.38 -20.30 -66.67
N ARG A 102 32.67 -19.72 -65.50
CA ARG A 102 32.74 -18.27 -65.25
C ARG A 102 34.12 -17.82 -64.77
N GLY A 103 34.99 -18.76 -64.38
CA GLY A 103 36.33 -18.47 -63.89
C GLY A 103 36.35 -17.85 -62.48
N THR A 104 35.28 -18.03 -61.69
CA THR A 104 35.13 -17.37 -60.38
C THR A 104 35.41 -18.35 -59.24
N LEU A 105 36.27 -17.94 -58.30
CA LEU A 105 36.49 -18.64 -57.04
C LEU A 105 35.38 -18.27 -56.04
N HIS A 106 34.81 -19.26 -55.38
CA HIS A 106 33.85 -19.07 -54.30
C HIS A 106 34.19 -20.02 -53.14
N LEU A 107 33.63 -19.75 -51.97
CA LEU A 107 33.77 -20.58 -50.79
C LEU A 107 32.43 -21.27 -50.52
N ASP A 108 32.42 -22.59 -50.39
CA ASP A 108 31.25 -23.36 -49.96
C ASP A 108 31.26 -23.52 -48.44
N ALA A 109 30.39 -22.77 -47.75
CA ALA A 109 30.35 -22.69 -46.30
C ALA A 109 29.56 -23.86 -45.69
N ARG A 110 30.23 -24.62 -44.82
CA ARG A 110 29.63 -25.71 -44.04
C ARG A 110 29.20 -25.27 -42.66
N GLN A 111 29.91 -24.31 -42.07
CA GLN A 111 29.58 -23.74 -40.77
C GLN A 111 29.94 -22.26 -40.75
N MET A 112 29.11 -21.46 -40.10
CA MET A 112 29.31 -20.03 -39.94
C MET A 112 28.96 -19.69 -38.49
N ARG A 113 29.75 -18.82 -37.86
CA ARG A 113 29.55 -18.39 -36.48
C ARG A 113 29.81 -16.88 -36.38
N PRO A 114 28.97 -16.11 -35.66
CA PRO A 114 29.31 -14.73 -35.35
C PRO A 114 30.53 -14.69 -34.42
N VAL A 115 31.51 -13.87 -34.77
CA VAL A 115 32.69 -13.63 -33.92
C VAL A 115 32.34 -12.51 -32.96
N GLY A 116 32.31 -12.78 -31.65
CA GLY A 116 32.33 -11.71 -30.64
C GLY A 116 31.42 -11.89 -29.44
N VAL A 117 30.23 -12.49 -29.57
CA VAL A 117 29.26 -12.48 -28.45
C VAL A 117 29.54 -13.58 -27.42
N GLY A 118 29.88 -14.79 -27.85
CA GLY A 118 30.00 -15.95 -26.93
C GLY A 118 31.16 -15.87 -25.94
N GLU A 119 32.36 -15.51 -26.40
CA GLU A 119 33.55 -15.37 -25.54
C GLU A 119 33.41 -14.18 -24.58
N LEU A 120 32.85 -13.08 -25.07
CA LEU A 120 32.60 -11.88 -24.28
C LEU A 120 31.57 -12.14 -23.16
N LEU A 121 30.47 -12.83 -23.48
CA LEU A 121 29.48 -13.24 -22.48
C LEU A 121 30.08 -14.20 -21.44
N ALA A 122 30.92 -15.15 -21.87
CA ALA A 122 31.61 -16.05 -20.94
C ALA A 122 32.55 -15.28 -20.00
N ARG A 123 33.27 -14.26 -20.51
CA ARG A 123 34.11 -13.37 -19.71
C ARG A 123 33.30 -12.52 -18.72
N LEU A 124 32.15 -11.99 -19.15
CA LEU A 124 31.26 -11.22 -18.28
C LEU A 124 30.66 -12.08 -17.16
N GLU A 125 30.24 -13.31 -17.47
CA GLU A 125 29.71 -14.22 -16.46
C GLU A 125 30.80 -14.65 -15.46
N HIS A 126 32.04 -14.88 -15.92
CA HIS A 126 33.17 -15.14 -15.03
C HIS A 126 33.44 -13.94 -14.09
N LEU A 127 33.47 -12.72 -14.63
CA LEU A 127 33.65 -11.50 -13.82
C LEU A 127 32.51 -11.32 -12.81
N LYS A 128 31.26 -11.58 -13.22
CA LYS A 128 30.09 -11.55 -12.33
C LYS A 128 30.26 -12.50 -11.15
N GLN A 129 30.71 -13.73 -11.39
CA GLN A 129 30.95 -14.72 -10.34
C GLN A 129 32.06 -14.27 -9.38
N LEU A 130 33.14 -13.69 -9.92
CA LEU A 130 34.24 -13.15 -9.12
C LEU A 130 33.76 -12.02 -8.20
N LEU A 131 33.11 -10.99 -8.74
CA LEU A 131 32.60 -9.85 -7.96
C LEU A 131 31.54 -10.27 -6.95
N ARG A 132 30.73 -11.30 -7.28
CA ARG A 132 29.78 -11.91 -6.34
C ARG A 132 30.49 -12.61 -5.19
N SER A 133 31.56 -13.35 -5.47
CA SER A 133 32.35 -14.05 -4.44
C SER A 133 33.06 -13.09 -3.48
N GLU A 134 33.42 -11.90 -3.95
CA GLU A 134 33.93 -10.81 -3.11
C GLU A 134 32.83 -10.09 -2.30
N GLY A 135 31.56 -10.40 -2.54
CA GLY A 135 30.42 -9.84 -1.84
C GLY A 135 30.03 -8.42 -2.28
N LEU A 136 30.46 -7.96 -3.46
CA LEU A 136 30.11 -6.62 -3.96
C LEU A 136 28.61 -6.46 -4.26
N PHE A 137 27.90 -7.57 -4.46
CA PHE A 137 26.46 -7.57 -4.75
C PHE A 137 25.58 -7.75 -3.51
N GLU A 138 26.17 -7.80 -2.31
CA GLU A 138 25.43 -8.05 -1.08
C GLU A 138 24.46 -6.91 -0.75
N PRO A 139 23.17 -7.20 -0.46
CA PRO A 139 22.19 -6.17 -0.11
C PRO A 139 22.61 -5.31 1.09
N ALA A 140 23.41 -5.86 2.01
CA ALA A 140 23.91 -5.15 3.18
C ALA A 140 24.85 -3.98 2.86
N ARG A 141 25.43 -3.94 1.64
CA ARG A 141 26.25 -2.82 1.17
C ARG A 141 25.44 -1.71 0.52
N LYS A 142 24.18 -2.00 0.14
CA LYS A 142 23.33 -1.06 -0.57
C LYS A 142 22.76 -0.01 0.38
N LYS A 143 22.75 1.24 -0.06
CA LYS A 143 22.25 2.39 0.68
C LYS A 143 20.80 2.67 0.32
N GLY A 144 20.00 3.06 1.31
CA GLY A 144 18.66 3.57 1.06
C GLY A 144 18.70 4.92 0.36
N LEU A 145 17.77 5.14 -0.57
CA LEU A 145 17.58 6.47 -1.15
C LEU A 145 17.02 7.43 -0.10
N PRO A 146 17.46 8.71 -0.10
CA PRO A 146 16.82 9.73 0.70
C PRO A 146 15.36 9.90 0.26
N PHE A 147 14.45 10.07 1.22
CA PHE A 147 13.02 10.25 0.90
C PHE A 147 12.78 11.50 0.02
N LEU A 148 13.53 12.57 0.28
CA LEU A 148 13.44 13.85 -0.44
C LEU A 148 14.84 14.37 -0.77
N PRO A 149 15.45 13.95 -1.89
CA PRO A 149 16.72 14.52 -2.32
C PRO A 149 16.54 16.00 -2.71
N ARG A 150 17.42 16.87 -2.24
CA ARG A 150 17.49 18.27 -2.66
C ARG A 150 18.22 18.38 -3.99
N THR A 151 19.33 17.68 -4.12
CA THR A 151 20.17 17.70 -5.33
C THR A 151 20.42 16.29 -5.84
N VAL A 152 20.14 16.08 -7.12
CA VAL A 152 20.41 14.84 -7.85
C VAL A 152 21.59 15.07 -8.78
N GLY A 153 22.66 14.31 -8.61
CA GLY A 153 23.73 14.20 -9.60
C GLY A 153 23.27 13.32 -10.76
N LEU A 154 23.47 13.76 -12.00
CA LEU A 154 23.08 13.02 -13.20
C LEU A 154 24.28 12.88 -14.14
N ILE A 155 24.68 11.64 -14.39
CA ILE A 155 25.71 11.28 -15.36
C ILE A 155 25.00 10.74 -16.59
N CYS A 156 25.10 11.45 -17.72
CA CYS A 156 24.38 11.12 -18.95
C CYS A 156 25.18 11.46 -20.21
N GLY A 157 24.73 10.91 -21.34
CA GLY A 157 25.27 11.25 -22.65
C GLY A 157 24.99 12.70 -23.03
N ARG A 158 25.93 13.33 -23.74
CA ARG A 158 25.77 14.71 -24.25
C ARG A 158 24.48 14.84 -25.08
N ALA A 159 23.60 15.77 -24.68
CA ALA A 159 22.31 16.03 -25.33
C ALA A 159 21.41 14.79 -25.50
N SER A 160 21.48 13.83 -24.57
CA SER A 160 20.72 12.59 -24.66
C SER A 160 19.23 12.78 -24.34
N ALA A 161 18.37 12.01 -25.00
CA ALA A 161 16.94 11.93 -24.63
C ALA A 161 16.77 11.47 -23.17
N ALA A 162 17.67 10.59 -22.70
CA ALA A 162 17.70 10.11 -21.33
C ALA A 162 17.90 11.24 -20.30
N GLU A 163 18.72 12.26 -20.60
CA GLU A 163 18.88 13.44 -19.75
C GLU A 163 17.54 14.15 -19.55
N LYS A 164 16.88 14.49 -20.66
CA LYS A 164 15.59 15.19 -20.66
C LYS A 164 14.53 14.37 -19.94
N ASP A 165 14.47 13.07 -20.21
CA ASP A 165 13.50 12.17 -19.60
C ASP A 165 13.64 12.14 -18.07
N VAL A 166 14.86 12.02 -17.52
CA VAL A 166 15.04 12.01 -16.06
C VAL A 166 14.65 13.36 -15.47
N VAL A 167 15.18 14.45 -16.03
CA VAL A 167 15.03 15.81 -15.47
C VAL A 167 13.57 16.28 -15.56
N GLU A 168 12.90 16.11 -16.69
CA GLU A 168 11.51 16.54 -16.88
C GLU A 168 10.56 15.72 -16.01
N ASN A 169 10.71 14.39 -15.96
CA ASN A 169 9.83 13.56 -15.13
C ASN A 169 10.04 13.84 -13.63
N ALA A 170 11.29 14.03 -13.20
CA ALA A 170 11.57 14.37 -11.81
C ALA A 170 11.05 15.76 -11.44
N ARG A 171 11.25 16.78 -12.28
CA ARG A 171 10.72 18.14 -12.03
C ARG A 171 9.19 18.19 -12.09
N ARG A 172 8.56 17.39 -12.95
CA ARG A 172 7.10 17.29 -13.00
C ARG A 172 6.53 16.68 -11.71
N ARG A 173 7.18 15.66 -11.16
CA ARG A 173 6.78 15.01 -9.90
C ARG A 173 7.13 15.85 -8.68
N TRP A 174 8.32 16.44 -8.65
CA TRP A 174 8.84 17.24 -7.55
C TRP A 174 9.65 18.46 -8.05
N PRO A 175 8.98 19.62 -8.25
CA PRO A 175 9.61 20.81 -8.86
C PRO A 175 10.80 21.40 -8.08
N ALA A 176 10.91 21.11 -6.78
CA ALA A 176 11.98 21.62 -5.93
C ALA A 176 13.33 20.89 -6.11
N THR A 177 13.35 19.79 -6.88
CA THR A 177 14.56 18.99 -7.11
C THR A 177 15.57 19.73 -7.97
N GLN A 178 16.79 19.86 -7.48
CA GLN A 178 17.92 20.43 -8.22
C GLN A 178 18.72 19.33 -8.91
N PHE A 179 19.35 19.65 -10.05
CA PHE A 179 20.13 18.70 -10.83
C PHE A 179 21.53 19.23 -11.09
N GLU A 180 22.53 18.41 -10.79
CA GLU A 180 23.91 18.60 -11.23
C GLU A 180 24.24 17.60 -12.33
N ILE A 181 24.38 18.10 -13.56
CA ILE A 181 24.54 17.24 -14.73
C ILE A 181 26.02 17.19 -15.13
N ARG A 182 26.55 15.99 -15.35
CA ARG A 182 27.86 15.76 -15.97
C ARG A 182 27.65 14.98 -17.26
N GLN A 183 27.99 15.63 -18.38
CA GLN A 183 27.86 15.05 -19.71
C GLN A 183 29.12 14.27 -20.05
N VAL A 184 28.97 12.96 -20.25
CA VAL A 184 30.08 12.03 -20.52
C VAL A 184 29.83 11.22 -21.79
N ALA A 185 30.87 10.62 -22.33
CA ALA A 185 30.75 9.61 -23.37
C ALA A 185 30.03 8.37 -22.80
N VAL A 186 28.88 8.01 -23.34
CA VAL A 186 28.10 6.83 -22.91
C VAL A 186 28.29 5.61 -23.81
N GLN A 187 29.12 5.74 -24.84
CA GLN A 187 29.51 4.69 -25.78
C GLN A 187 31.00 4.85 -26.14
N GLY A 188 31.65 3.74 -26.49
CA GLY A 188 33.06 3.73 -26.91
C GLY A 188 34.07 3.61 -25.76
N GLN A 189 35.34 3.80 -26.09
CA GLN A 189 36.47 3.53 -25.18
C GLN A 189 36.58 4.57 -24.05
N ASP A 190 36.12 5.80 -24.29
CA ASP A 190 36.18 6.90 -23.32
C ASP A 190 35.10 6.83 -22.23
N THR A 191 34.15 5.90 -22.32
CA THR A 191 33.03 5.82 -21.37
C THR A 191 33.46 5.53 -19.94
N VAL A 192 34.29 4.51 -19.75
CA VAL A 192 34.75 4.11 -18.41
C VAL A 192 35.50 5.24 -17.70
N PRO A 193 36.56 5.86 -18.28
CA PRO A 193 37.30 6.92 -17.59
C PRO A 193 36.43 8.15 -17.29
N GLN A 194 35.61 8.61 -18.23
CA GLN A 194 34.78 9.80 -18.03
C GLN A 194 33.67 9.59 -16.99
N VAL A 195 33.02 8.41 -16.98
CA VAL A 195 31.99 8.10 -15.97
C VAL A 195 32.61 8.01 -14.58
N ILE A 196 33.80 7.42 -14.44
CA ILE A 196 34.50 7.35 -13.14
C ILE A 196 34.88 8.74 -12.64
N GLU A 197 35.40 9.61 -13.51
CA GLU A 197 35.74 11.00 -13.16
C GLU A 197 34.50 11.78 -12.71
N ALA A 198 33.42 11.71 -13.48
CA ALA A 198 32.16 12.36 -13.14
C ALA A 198 31.54 11.81 -11.85
N LEU A 199 31.63 10.49 -11.62
CA LEU A 199 31.17 9.85 -10.38
C LEU A 199 31.99 10.35 -9.19
N ALA A 200 33.31 10.42 -9.30
CA ALA A 200 34.18 10.90 -8.23
C ALA A 200 33.93 12.38 -7.91
N GLU A 201 33.71 13.21 -8.93
CA GLU A 201 33.38 14.63 -8.75
C GLU A 201 32.05 14.82 -8.00
N LEU A 202 31.00 14.11 -8.42
CA LEU A 202 29.68 14.17 -7.78
C LEU A 202 29.69 13.55 -6.37
N ASP A 203 30.43 12.46 -6.15
CA ASP A 203 30.58 11.84 -4.83
C ASP A 203 31.40 12.69 -3.85
N ALA A 204 32.29 13.55 -4.36
CA ALA A 204 33.02 14.52 -3.55
C ALA A 204 32.13 15.69 -3.09
N ALA A 205 31.04 15.96 -3.80
CA ALA A 205 30.17 17.09 -3.55
C ALA A 205 29.16 16.79 -2.42
N ALA A 206 29.34 17.41 -1.26
CA ALA A 206 28.54 17.13 -0.05
C ALA A 206 27.05 17.50 -0.17
N HIS A 207 26.66 18.30 -1.16
CA HIS A 207 25.28 18.72 -1.40
C HIS A 207 24.52 17.83 -2.38
N VAL A 208 25.18 16.82 -2.97
CA VAL A 208 24.55 15.82 -3.86
C VAL A 208 24.06 14.64 -3.02
N ASP A 209 22.75 14.42 -3.01
CA ASP A 209 22.10 13.43 -2.14
C ASP A 209 21.96 12.05 -2.82
N VAL A 210 21.95 12.01 -4.15
CA VAL A 210 21.83 10.79 -4.96
C VAL A 210 22.47 11.02 -6.33
N ILE A 211 23.14 10.00 -6.87
CA ILE A 211 23.76 10.03 -8.21
C ILE A 211 23.03 9.05 -9.12
N VAL A 212 22.61 9.51 -10.29
CA VAL A 212 21.96 8.70 -11.32
C VAL A 212 22.90 8.53 -12.49
N ILE A 213 23.19 7.29 -12.86
CA ILE A 213 23.93 6.96 -14.08
C ILE A 213 22.91 6.48 -15.10
N THR A 214 22.76 7.21 -16.20
CA THR A 214 21.76 6.92 -17.22
C THR A 214 22.38 6.84 -18.61
N ARG A 215 21.76 6.02 -19.45
CA ARG A 215 22.11 5.84 -20.85
C ARG A 215 20.84 6.00 -21.69
N GLY A 216 21.00 6.53 -22.91
CA GLY A 216 19.94 6.46 -23.92
C GLY A 216 19.80 5.05 -24.50
N GLY A 217 18.95 4.94 -25.53
CA GLY A 217 18.89 3.72 -26.34
C GLY A 217 20.22 3.43 -27.05
N GLY A 218 20.45 2.15 -27.37
CA GLY A 218 21.65 1.69 -28.06
C GLY A 218 21.70 0.17 -28.11
N GLY A 219 22.62 -0.39 -28.91
CA GLY A 219 22.78 -1.83 -29.03
C GLY A 219 23.42 -2.44 -27.79
N PHE A 220 23.51 -3.78 -27.74
CA PHE A 220 24.20 -4.51 -26.68
C PHE A 220 25.67 -4.06 -26.51
N GLU A 221 26.34 -3.71 -27.62
CA GLU A 221 27.75 -3.30 -27.60
C GLU A 221 28.01 -2.06 -26.74
N ASP A 222 27.09 -1.10 -26.71
CA ASP A 222 27.28 0.09 -25.88
C ASP A 222 26.84 -0.09 -24.42
N LEU A 223 26.42 -1.30 -24.01
CA LEU A 223 26.27 -1.67 -22.60
C LEU A 223 27.57 -2.22 -21.99
N LEU A 224 28.50 -2.70 -22.82
CA LEU A 224 29.74 -3.32 -22.38
C LEU A 224 30.60 -2.43 -21.47
N PRO A 225 30.73 -1.11 -21.72
CA PRO A 225 31.49 -0.24 -20.81
C PRO A 225 30.94 -0.23 -19.38
N PHE A 226 29.63 -0.41 -19.19
CA PHE A 226 28.97 -0.46 -17.89
C PHE A 226 29.13 -1.81 -17.17
N SER A 227 29.77 -2.79 -17.81
CA SER A 227 30.20 -4.03 -17.18
C SER A 227 31.71 -4.10 -16.95
N ASN A 228 32.42 -2.97 -17.05
CA ASN A 228 33.83 -2.88 -16.75
C ASN A 228 34.09 -2.98 -15.24
N GLU A 229 35.06 -3.82 -14.85
CA GLU A 229 35.39 -4.06 -13.44
C GLU A 229 35.75 -2.78 -12.68
N THR A 230 36.55 -1.89 -13.27
CA THR A 230 37.01 -0.66 -12.61
C THR A 230 35.84 0.27 -12.29
N LEU A 231 34.90 0.43 -13.24
CA LEU A 231 33.69 1.23 -13.04
C LEU A 231 32.79 0.62 -11.96
N VAL A 232 32.59 -0.70 -12.02
CA VAL A 232 31.76 -1.42 -11.04
C VAL A 232 32.33 -1.26 -9.63
N ARG A 233 33.66 -1.37 -9.47
CA ARG A 233 34.33 -1.15 -8.19
C ARG A 233 34.21 0.30 -7.73
N ALA A 234 34.33 1.28 -8.62
CA ALA A 234 34.16 2.70 -8.29
C ALA A 234 32.75 2.98 -7.72
N VAL A 235 31.70 2.44 -8.34
CA VAL A 235 30.31 2.55 -7.84
C VAL A 235 30.17 1.87 -6.48
N ALA A 236 30.75 0.69 -6.27
CA ALA A 236 30.72 -0.01 -4.99
C ALA A 236 31.36 0.80 -3.84
N THR A 237 32.34 1.64 -4.16
CA THR A 237 33.07 2.47 -3.18
C THR A 237 32.52 3.88 -3.01
N ALA A 238 31.54 4.30 -3.82
CA ALA A 238 30.91 5.60 -3.71
C ALA A 238 30.34 5.79 -2.28
N ARG A 239 30.23 7.02 -1.80
CA ARG A 239 29.63 7.38 -0.50
C ARG A 239 28.18 7.80 -0.68
N THR A 240 27.87 8.52 -1.74
CA THR A 240 26.51 8.89 -2.14
C THR A 240 25.78 7.68 -2.75
N PRO A 241 24.46 7.51 -2.51
CA PRO A 241 23.67 6.46 -3.15
C PRO A 241 23.65 6.58 -4.68
N VAL A 242 23.85 5.47 -5.39
CA VAL A 242 23.90 5.40 -6.85
C VAL A 242 22.70 4.65 -7.43
N VAL A 243 22.03 5.27 -8.40
CA VAL A 243 20.93 4.68 -9.17
C VAL A 243 21.40 4.36 -10.57
N SER A 244 21.25 3.10 -10.98
CA SER A 244 21.48 2.70 -12.36
C SER A 244 20.19 2.80 -13.17
N ALA A 245 20.26 3.47 -14.33
CA ALA A 245 19.17 3.64 -15.28
C ALA A 245 19.66 3.33 -16.72
N ILE A 246 20.42 2.25 -16.89
CA ILE A 246 21.15 1.94 -18.13
C ILE A 246 20.47 0.82 -18.96
N GLY A 247 19.98 -0.22 -18.31
CA GLY A 247 19.48 -1.44 -18.97
C GLY A 247 17.96 -1.61 -18.95
N HIS A 248 17.42 -2.36 -19.91
CA HIS A 248 16.07 -2.91 -19.86
C HIS A 248 16.08 -4.31 -19.22
N ASP A 249 14.92 -4.94 -19.03
CA ASP A 249 14.80 -6.20 -18.29
C ASP A 249 15.51 -7.41 -18.94
N GLU A 250 15.91 -7.32 -20.20
CA GLU A 250 16.64 -8.39 -20.91
C GLU A 250 18.17 -8.16 -20.94
N ASP A 251 18.64 -6.92 -20.79
CA ASP A 251 20.06 -6.56 -20.90
C ASP A 251 20.56 -5.87 -19.60
N THR A 252 20.96 -6.66 -18.61
CA THR A 252 21.38 -6.18 -17.27
C THR A 252 22.91 -6.07 -17.17
N PRO A 253 23.52 -4.87 -17.23
CA PRO A 253 24.96 -4.70 -17.05
C PRO A 253 25.39 -5.00 -15.61
N LEU A 254 26.69 -5.29 -15.39
CA LEU A 254 27.19 -5.59 -14.04
C LEU A 254 27.01 -4.43 -13.05
N LEU A 255 27.00 -3.18 -13.54
CA LEU A 255 26.74 -2.00 -12.73
C LEU A 255 25.35 -2.04 -12.05
N ASP A 256 24.32 -2.62 -12.68
CA ASP A 256 22.98 -2.74 -12.09
C ASP A 256 22.97 -3.56 -10.80
N PHE A 257 23.88 -4.54 -10.68
CA PHE A 257 23.97 -5.38 -9.49
C PHE A 257 24.62 -4.66 -8.31
N VAL A 258 25.56 -3.75 -8.61
CA VAL A 258 26.29 -2.97 -7.58
C VAL A 258 25.57 -1.69 -7.20
N ALA A 259 24.82 -1.08 -8.11
CA ALA A 259 24.02 0.10 -7.79
C ALA A 259 23.09 -0.17 -6.61
N ASP A 260 22.89 0.87 -5.80
CA ASP A 260 22.01 0.82 -4.63
C ASP A 260 20.56 0.58 -5.04
N VAL A 261 20.15 1.23 -6.14
CA VAL A 261 18.84 1.04 -6.77
C VAL A 261 18.98 0.86 -8.27
N ARG A 262 18.32 -0.16 -8.80
CA ARG A 262 18.14 -0.37 -10.24
C ARG A 262 16.82 0.24 -10.68
N ALA A 263 16.88 1.03 -11.75
CA ALA A 263 15.74 1.51 -12.50
C ALA A 263 15.75 0.91 -13.91
N SER A 264 14.59 0.46 -14.40
CA SER A 264 14.50 -0.20 -15.72
C SER A 264 14.55 0.77 -16.89
N THR A 265 14.34 2.06 -16.65
CA THR A 265 14.37 3.13 -17.65
C THR A 265 14.78 4.46 -17.02
N PRO A 266 15.23 5.45 -17.81
CA PRO A 266 15.45 6.82 -17.33
C PRO A 266 14.20 7.41 -16.64
N THR A 267 13.01 7.14 -17.16
CA THR A 267 11.75 7.57 -16.54
C THR A 267 11.45 6.86 -15.22
N ASP A 268 11.75 5.56 -15.11
CA ASP A 268 11.62 4.82 -13.85
C ASP A 268 12.60 5.34 -12.80
N ALA A 269 13.80 5.74 -13.21
CA ALA A 269 14.78 6.35 -12.32
C ALA A 269 14.21 7.64 -11.70
N ALA A 270 13.62 8.52 -12.52
CA ALA A 270 12.96 9.74 -12.05
C ALA A 270 11.85 9.46 -11.03
N LYS A 271 11.06 8.39 -11.21
CA LYS A 271 9.99 8.01 -10.26
C LYS A 271 10.52 7.48 -8.93
N ARG A 272 11.69 6.83 -8.94
CA ARG A 272 12.31 6.24 -7.75
C ARG A 272 13.11 7.23 -6.92
N ILE A 273 13.73 8.23 -7.56
CA ILE A 273 14.52 9.24 -6.87
C ILE A 273 13.67 10.28 -6.15
N VAL A 274 12.48 10.61 -6.66
CA VAL A 274 11.61 11.64 -6.06
C VAL A 274 10.17 11.15 -5.86
N PRO A 275 9.51 11.54 -4.76
CA PRO A 275 8.10 11.26 -4.53
C PRO A 275 7.22 12.05 -5.50
N ASP A 276 5.93 11.72 -5.54
CA ASP A 276 4.93 12.48 -6.29
C ASP A 276 4.30 13.56 -5.42
N LEU A 277 4.49 14.84 -5.78
CA LEU A 277 3.92 15.95 -5.04
C LEU A 277 2.38 15.85 -4.93
N ALA A 278 1.71 15.36 -5.98
CA ALA A 278 0.26 15.24 -5.96
C ALA A 278 -0.21 14.19 -4.94
N ASP A 279 0.48 13.06 -4.89
CA ASP A 279 0.16 11.98 -3.94
C ASP A 279 0.45 12.41 -2.50
N GLU A 280 1.57 13.09 -2.25
CA GLU A 280 1.91 13.61 -0.92
C GLU A 280 0.89 14.67 -0.45
N LEU A 281 0.48 15.59 -1.32
CA LEU A 281 -0.56 16.57 -1.00
C LEU A 281 -1.92 15.91 -0.75
N ALA A 282 -2.28 14.89 -1.52
CA ALA A 282 -3.50 14.12 -1.32
C ALA A 282 -3.47 13.37 0.04
N GLY A 283 -2.33 12.77 0.39
CA GLY A 283 -2.10 12.14 1.68
C GLY A 283 -2.27 13.12 2.85
N LEU A 284 -1.67 14.31 2.74
CA LEU A 284 -1.83 15.37 3.74
C LEU A 284 -3.29 15.84 3.85
N ALA A 285 -3.99 16.02 2.73
CA ALA A 285 -5.41 16.40 2.73
C ALA A 285 -6.28 15.33 3.41
N GLN A 286 -6.02 14.05 3.13
CA GLN A 286 -6.72 12.93 3.77
C GLN A 286 -6.45 12.87 5.27
N LEU A 287 -5.20 13.03 5.71
CA LEU A 287 -4.84 13.08 7.13
C LEU A 287 -5.53 14.24 7.85
N ARG A 288 -5.56 15.43 7.23
CA ARG A 288 -6.28 16.60 7.76
C ARG A 288 -7.78 16.33 7.88
N HIS A 289 -8.38 15.76 6.84
CA HIS A 289 -9.82 15.43 6.85
C HIS A 289 -10.16 14.41 7.95
N ARG A 290 -9.38 13.33 8.06
CA ARG A 290 -9.54 12.32 9.11
C ARG A 290 -9.38 12.91 10.51
N GLY A 291 -8.39 13.78 10.70
CA GLY A 291 -8.15 14.49 11.96
C GLY A 291 -9.34 15.38 12.35
N ALA A 292 -9.82 16.20 11.42
CA ALA A 292 -10.98 17.07 11.64
C ALA A 292 -12.25 16.27 11.95
N ALA A 293 -12.53 15.21 11.21
CA ALA A 293 -13.69 14.34 11.46
C ALA A 293 -13.58 13.61 12.81
N GLY A 294 -12.37 13.19 13.21
CA GLY A 294 -12.10 12.61 14.52
C GLY A 294 -12.41 13.59 15.65
N LEU A 295 -11.95 14.84 15.52
CA LEU A 295 -12.23 15.90 16.50
C LEU A 295 -13.73 16.22 16.58
N GLN A 296 -14.41 16.36 15.43
CA GLN A 296 -15.85 16.62 15.40
C GLN A 296 -16.65 15.51 16.08
N ARG A 297 -16.34 14.23 15.80
CA ARG A 297 -16.99 13.10 16.48
C ARG A 297 -16.79 13.16 17.98
N ARG A 298 -15.57 13.45 18.45
CA ARG A 298 -15.27 13.58 19.87
C ARG A 298 -16.10 14.72 20.49
N LEU A 299 -16.14 15.89 19.86
CA LEU A 299 -16.94 17.02 20.35
C LEU A 299 -18.43 16.69 20.44
N VAL A 300 -18.99 15.98 19.46
CA VAL A 300 -20.41 15.55 19.49
C VAL A 300 -20.67 14.59 20.65
N VAL A 301 -19.78 13.63 20.87
CA VAL A 301 -19.90 12.66 21.98
C VAL A 301 -19.84 13.38 23.33
N GLU A 302 -18.83 14.22 23.54
CA GLU A 302 -18.66 14.96 24.79
C GLU A 302 -19.82 15.93 25.04
N ARG A 303 -20.29 16.62 24.00
CA ARG A 303 -21.46 17.49 24.11
C ARG A 303 -22.72 16.72 24.51
N ARG A 304 -22.98 15.56 23.88
CA ARG A 304 -24.10 14.70 24.25
C ARG A 304 -23.97 14.21 25.69
N HIS A 305 -22.76 13.86 26.13
CA HIS A 305 -22.52 13.43 27.51
C HIS A 305 -22.82 14.56 28.51
N LEU A 306 -22.40 15.79 28.22
CA LEU A 306 -22.74 16.96 29.02
C LEU A 306 -24.25 17.24 29.04
N GLU A 307 -24.92 17.17 27.89
CA GLU A 307 -26.37 17.34 27.79
C GLU A 307 -27.12 16.26 28.60
N GLN A 308 -26.67 15.01 28.54
CA GLN A 308 -27.22 13.91 29.34
C GLN A 308 -27.03 14.12 30.84
N LEU A 309 -25.83 14.54 31.28
CA LEU A 309 -25.57 14.82 32.68
C LEU A 309 -26.49 15.97 33.16
N ARG A 310 -26.52 17.08 32.41
CA ARG A 310 -27.39 18.23 32.70
C ARG A 310 -28.87 17.90 32.71
N GLY A 311 -29.31 16.94 31.89
CA GLY A 311 -30.70 16.48 31.83
C GLY A 311 -31.11 15.50 32.93
N ARG A 312 -30.18 15.05 33.79
CA ARG A 312 -30.54 14.13 34.88
C ARG A 312 -31.51 14.81 35.86
N PRO A 313 -32.58 14.14 36.30
CA PRO A 313 -33.56 14.71 37.23
C PRO A 313 -32.95 15.28 38.51
N VAL A 314 -31.87 14.68 38.99
CA VAL A 314 -31.12 15.14 40.18
C VAL A 314 -30.46 16.51 39.98
N LEU A 315 -30.12 16.90 38.74
CA LEU A 315 -29.57 18.22 38.44
C LEU A 315 -30.64 19.21 37.95
N VAL A 316 -31.69 18.74 37.27
CA VAL A 316 -32.76 19.60 36.72
C VAL A 316 -33.75 20.04 37.80
N ALA A 317 -34.17 19.10 38.65
CA ALA A 317 -35.18 19.34 39.69
C ALA A 317 -34.81 18.57 40.96
N PRO A 318 -33.66 18.90 41.60
CA PRO A 318 -33.16 18.22 42.81
C PRO A 318 -34.20 18.17 43.94
N GLU A 319 -35.06 19.17 44.02
CA GLU A 319 -36.11 19.30 45.01
C GLU A 319 -37.22 18.26 44.86
N THR A 320 -37.38 17.61 43.70
CA THR A 320 -38.47 16.65 43.43
C THR A 320 -38.50 15.54 44.49
N MET A 321 -37.34 14.97 44.84
CA MET A 321 -37.29 13.92 45.86
C MET A 321 -37.75 14.42 47.24
N VAL A 322 -37.42 15.67 47.57
CA VAL A 322 -37.82 16.29 48.84
C VAL A 322 -39.30 16.66 48.82
N ALA A 323 -39.78 17.20 47.70
CA ALA A 323 -41.18 17.60 47.52
C ALA A 323 -42.13 16.39 47.65
N THR A 324 -41.81 15.25 47.02
CA THR A 324 -42.61 14.02 47.16
C THR A 324 -42.65 13.55 48.61
N ARG A 325 -41.52 13.58 49.32
CA ARG A 325 -41.46 13.18 50.74
C ARG A 325 -42.20 14.18 51.63
N ARG A 326 -42.08 15.48 51.37
CA ARG A 326 -42.81 16.54 52.08
C ARG A 326 -44.33 16.36 51.93
N ALA A 327 -44.82 16.16 50.71
CA ALA A 327 -46.22 15.92 50.44
C ALA A 327 -46.74 14.66 51.17
N ALA A 328 -45.96 13.58 51.19
CA ALA A 328 -46.33 12.37 51.94
C ALA A 328 -46.44 12.63 53.45
N VAL A 329 -45.51 13.40 54.03
CA VAL A 329 -45.56 13.80 55.44
C VAL A 329 -46.77 14.68 55.73
N GLU A 330 -47.09 15.62 54.86
CA GLU A 330 -48.28 16.49 55.00
C GLU A 330 -49.58 15.67 55.00
N VAL A 331 -49.74 14.75 54.05
CA VAL A 331 -50.90 13.84 53.99
C VAL A 331 -51.00 12.98 55.25
N LEU A 332 -49.88 12.42 55.73
CA LEU A 332 -49.87 11.61 56.96
C LEU A 332 -50.21 12.44 58.19
N ARG A 333 -49.69 13.66 58.28
CA ARG A 333 -49.98 14.61 59.36
C ARG A 333 -51.46 14.96 59.39
N ASP A 334 -52.04 15.31 58.26
CA ASP A 334 -53.43 15.75 58.18
C ASP A 334 -54.41 14.59 58.44
N ARG A 335 -54.06 13.37 57.99
CA ARG A 335 -54.77 12.13 58.34
C ARG A 335 -54.70 11.83 59.84
N SER A 336 -53.52 11.99 60.46
CA SER A 336 -53.33 11.79 61.89
C SER A 336 -54.19 12.76 62.71
N ARG A 337 -54.15 14.05 62.35
CA ARG A 337 -54.98 15.10 62.96
C ARG A 337 -56.47 14.77 62.85
N SER A 338 -56.96 14.47 61.65
CA SER A 338 -58.39 14.15 61.43
C SER A 338 -58.83 12.93 62.25
N ARG A 339 -58.02 11.87 62.30
CA ARG A 339 -58.31 10.68 63.12
C ARG A 339 -58.33 11.01 64.62
N MET A 340 -57.42 11.87 65.08
CA MET A 340 -57.41 12.31 66.47
C MET A 340 -58.65 13.13 66.81
N THR A 341 -59.00 14.11 65.96
CA THR A 341 -60.20 14.93 66.14
C THR A 341 -61.45 14.06 66.23
N HIS A 342 -61.67 13.14 65.29
CA HIS A 342 -62.82 12.24 65.33
C HIS A 342 -62.84 11.31 66.55
N ARG A 343 -61.67 10.92 67.07
CA ARG A 343 -61.60 10.12 68.30
C ARG A 343 -62.01 10.94 69.52
N LEU A 344 -61.58 12.20 69.58
CA LEU A 344 -61.96 13.13 70.65
C LEU A 344 -63.45 13.48 70.59
N GLU A 345 -63.99 13.74 69.40
CA GLU A 345 -65.42 13.99 69.19
C GLU A 345 -66.26 12.80 69.65
N ARG A 346 -65.93 11.57 69.21
CA ARG A 346 -66.65 10.36 69.67
C ARG A 346 -66.57 10.14 71.17
N ALA A 347 -65.39 10.38 71.77
CA ALA A 347 -65.24 10.25 73.22
C ALA A 347 -66.09 11.30 73.95
N HIS A 348 -66.14 12.54 73.44
CA HIS A 348 -66.99 13.60 73.97
C HIS A 348 -68.47 13.23 73.86
N ASP A 349 -68.93 12.79 72.69
CA ASP A 349 -70.31 12.38 72.46
C ASP A 349 -70.70 11.21 73.36
N GLN A 350 -69.80 10.25 73.57
CA GLN A 350 -70.01 9.13 74.49
C GLN A 350 -70.19 9.62 75.93
N VAL A 351 -69.37 10.58 76.39
CA VAL A 351 -69.53 11.20 77.72
C VAL A 351 -70.85 11.94 77.83
N VAL A 352 -71.23 12.72 76.82
CA VAL A 352 -72.51 13.45 76.78
C VAL A 352 -73.68 12.48 76.82
N HIS A 353 -73.62 11.39 76.04
CA HIS A 353 -74.63 10.36 75.97
C HIS A 353 -74.79 9.62 77.32
N LEU A 354 -73.69 9.15 77.91
CA LEU A 354 -73.71 8.48 79.22
C LEU A 354 -74.27 9.40 80.31
N ARG A 355 -73.90 10.68 80.30
CA ARG A 355 -74.46 11.68 81.21
C ARG A 355 -75.97 11.88 80.98
N GLY A 356 -76.42 11.85 79.73
CA GLY A 356 -77.84 11.89 79.37
C GLY A 356 -78.60 10.67 79.89
N GLN A 357 -78.05 9.46 79.72
CA GLN A 357 -78.63 8.22 80.25
C GLN A 357 -78.72 8.25 81.78
N LEU A 358 -77.65 8.66 82.46
CA LEU A 358 -77.64 8.80 83.94
C LEU A 358 -78.72 9.77 84.42
N ARG A 359 -78.94 10.87 83.69
CA ARG A 359 -80.01 11.83 84.01
C ARG A 359 -81.40 11.24 83.74
N ALA A 360 -81.60 10.59 82.59
CA ALA A 360 -82.89 10.00 82.22
C ALA A 360 -83.33 8.86 83.16
N LEU A 361 -82.37 8.12 83.73
CA LEU A 361 -82.61 7.06 84.70
C LEU A 361 -82.64 7.58 86.15
N SER A 362 -82.49 8.90 86.38
CA SER A 362 -82.54 9.49 87.71
C SER A 362 -83.97 9.52 88.24
N PRO A 363 -84.27 8.88 89.38
CA PRO A 363 -85.58 8.96 90.02
C PRO A 363 -85.99 10.41 90.32
N LEU A 364 -85.01 11.28 90.58
CA LEU A 364 -85.23 12.69 90.86
C LEU A 364 -85.84 13.44 89.67
N GLN A 365 -85.44 13.13 88.43
CA GLN A 365 -86.02 13.77 87.24
C GLN A 365 -87.47 13.34 86.98
N THR A 366 -87.81 12.09 87.31
CA THR A 366 -89.20 11.63 87.26
C THR A 366 -90.05 12.40 88.27
N LEU A 367 -89.52 12.65 89.47
CA LEU A 367 -90.18 13.47 90.48
C LEU A 367 -90.31 14.95 90.06
N GLU A 368 -89.27 15.54 89.45
CA GLU A 368 -89.28 16.92 88.91
C GLU A 368 -90.30 17.14 87.78
N ARG A 369 -90.65 16.08 87.04
CA ARG A 369 -91.70 16.12 86.00
C ARG A 369 -93.12 16.14 86.57
N GLY A 370 -93.29 16.16 87.89
CA GLY A 370 -94.58 16.23 88.57
C GLY A 370 -95.18 14.87 88.95
N TYR A 371 -94.42 13.78 88.81
CA TYR A 371 -94.80 12.50 89.37
C TYR A 371 -94.42 12.43 90.85
N ALA A 372 -95.12 11.61 91.61
CA ALA A 372 -94.82 11.36 93.01
C ALA A 372 -94.61 9.87 93.25
N VAL A 373 -93.73 9.53 94.18
CA VAL A 373 -93.56 8.16 94.66
C VAL A 373 -94.33 8.06 95.97
N VAL A 374 -95.37 7.24 95.97
CA VAL A 374 -96.19 6.98 97.16
C VAL A 374 -95.60 5.78 97.89
N ARG A 375 -95.43 5.89 99.21
CA ARG A 375 -94.89 4.84 100.07
C ARG A 375 -95.77 4.64 101.31
N HIS A 376 -95.79 3.42 101.82
CA HIS A 376 -96.27 3.11 103.16
C HIS A 376 -95.32 3.70 104.22
N THR A 377 -95.75 3.73 105.48
CA THR A 377 -94.93 4.23 106.60
C THR A 377 -93.67 3.38 106.86
N ASP A 378 -93.68 2.11 106.45
CA ASP A 378 -92.54 1.19 106.51
C ASP A 378 -91.52 1.41 105.38
N GLY A 379 -91.82 2.30 104.42
CA GLY A 379 -90.96 2.66 103.30
C GLY A 379 -91.18 1.85 102.01
N GLN A 380 -92.10 0.89 101.99
CA GLN A 380 -92.45 0.15 100.76
C GLN A 380 -93.21 1.04 99.77
N VAL A 381 -92.91 0.92 98.47
CA VAL A 381 -93.57 1.72 97.42
C VAL A 381 -94.94 1.14 97.11
N VAL A 382 -95.95 2.01 97.10
CA VAL A 382 -97.31 1.66 96.70
C VAL A 382 -97.34 1.59 95.18
N THR A 383 -97.58 0.39 94.63
CA THR A 383 -97.69 0.18 93.18
C THR A 383 -99.10 -0.21 92.73
N ASP A 384 -99.96 -0.60 93.67
CA ASP A 384 -101.34 -1.02 93.42
C ASP A 384 -102.25 -0.39 94.49
N VAL A 385 -103.45 0.03 94.11
CA VAL A 385 -104.43 0.63 95.04
C VAL A 385 -104.97 -0.41 96.03
N ALA A 386 -104.99 -1.69 95.67
CA ALA A 386 -105.51 -2.75 96.54
C ALA A 386 -104.68 -2.99 97.81
N THR A 387 -103.43 -2.50 97.86
CA THR A 387 -102.55 -2.64 99.02
C THR A 387 -102.68 -1.51 100.02
N VAL A 388 -103.59 -0.56 99.78
CA VAL A 388 -103.79 0.65 100.60
C VAL A 388 -105.06 0.51 101.42
N ALA A 389 -104.96 0.63 102.75
CA ALA A 389 -106.15 0.62 103.61
C ALA A 389 -106.83 2.00 103.69
N PRO A 390 -108.17 2.07 103.88
CA PRO A 390 -108.87 3.33 104.14
C PRO A 390 -108.29 4.03 105.37
N ASP A 391 -108.10 5.35 105.28
CA ASP A 391 -107.49 6.20 106.32
C ASP A 391 -106.03 5.88 106.70
N GLU A 392 -105.33 5.02 105.95
CA GLU A 392 -103.90 4.77 106.17
C GLU A 392 -103.05 6.00 105.85
N LEU A 393 -102.09 6.35 106.70
CA LEU A 393 -101.17 7.45 106.44
C LEU A 393 -100.12 7.02 105.41
N LEU A 394 -100.17 7.59 104.20
CA LEU A 394 -99.18 7.36 103.16
C LEU A 394 -98.20 8.54 103.06
N ARG A 395 -96.94 8.22 102.77
CA ARG A 395 -95.90 9.21 102.50
C ARG A 395 -95.76 9.41 101.00
N VAL A 396 -95.96 10.62 100.54
CA VAL A 396 -95.80 11.00 99.13
C VAL A 396 -94.53 11.81 98.99
N THR A 397 -93.57 11.26 98.25
CA THR A 397 -92.34 11.95 97.88
C THR A 397 -92.51 12.62 96.53
N VAL A 398 -92.25 13.92 96.48
CA VAL A 398 -92.23 14.74 95.25
C VAL A 398 -90.82 15.31 95.02
N ALA A 399 -90.65 16.11 93.97
CA ALA A 399 -89.34 16.66 93.58
C ALA A 399 -88.57 17.32 94.73
N THR A 400 -89.28 18.02 95.60
CA THR A 400 -88.72 18.70 96.77
C THR A 400 -89.55 18.40 98.00
N GLY A 401 -89.03 17.50 98.84
CA GLY A 401 -89.62 17.13 100.10
C GLY A 401 -90.73 16.07 100.00
N ASP A 402 -91.26 15.73 101.16
CA ASP A 402 -92.30 14.74 101.32
C ASP A 402 -93.46 15.33 102.12
N PHE A 403 -94.67 14.86 101.83
CA PHE A 403 -95.85 15.16 102.63
C PHE A 403 -96.68 13.90 102.86
N ALA A 404 -97.52 13.95 103.89
CA ALA A 404 -98.41 12.84 104.20
C ALA A 404 -99.77 13.06 103.54
N VAL A 405 -100.36 11.98 103.03
CA VAL A 405 -101.73 11.95 102.53
C VAL A 405 -102.45 10.76 103.13
N THR A 406 -103.76 10.88 103.26
CA THR A 406 -104.65 9.77 103.62
C THR A 406 -105.54 9.48 102.41
N PRO A 407 -105.61 8.22 101.94
CA PRO A 407 -106.50 7.82 100.87
C PRO A 407 -107.94 8.08 101.27
N VAL A 408 -108.69 8.78 100.42
CA VAL A 408 -110.13 8.92 100.59
C VAL A 408 -110.76 7.76 99.82
N SER A 409 -111.16 6.71 100.54
CA SER A 409 -111.95 5.59 100.00
C SER A 409 -113.40 5.77 100.39
#